data_AF-A0A1L4CXL5-F1
#
_entry.id   AF-A0A1L4CXL5-F1
#
_cell.length_a   1.000
_cell.length_b   1.000
_cell.length_c   1.000
_cell.angle_alpha   90.00
_cell.angle_beta   90.00
_cell.angle_gamma   90.00
#
_symmetry.space_group_name_H-M   'P 1'
#
loop_
_entity.id
_entity.type
_entity.pdbx_description
1 polymer ?
#
loop_
_entity_poly.entity_id
_entity_poly.type
_entity_poly.pdbx_seq_one_letter_code
_entity_poly.pdbx_strand_id
1 'polypeptide(L)'
;MKLSLISLISFSFFGIANASSTEVFELNLDTQAASVPGGVTDATLVCSPANHFVGVAWGLVIQTQALAPEYFVKGAYLTSREVYPNAPTEVIAVNLKEQTLKNAYFDSAEGYKVTLDKVTFNAKVHKNNNLFLNCFKRK
;
A
#
# COMPACT_ATOMS: atom_id res chain seq x y z
N MET A 1 29.36 -1.30 67.06
CA MET A 1 28.16 -2.15 67.24
C MET A 1 27.29 -1.98 66.02
N LYS A 2 27.15 -3.05 65.21
CA LYS A 2 26.18 -3.25 64.10
C LYS A 2 26.29 -2.28 62.90
N LEU A 3 26.12 -2.65 61.63
CA LEU A 3 25.95 -3.91 60.92
C LEU A 3 26.29 -3.61 59.45
N SER A 4 26.72 -4.66 58.74
CA SER A 4 26.81 -4.77 57.27
C SER A 4 25.66 -4.12 56.50
N LEU A 5 25.95 -3.56 55.31
CA LEU A 5 25.26 -4.01 54.10
C LEU A 5 26.04 -3.65 52.82
N ILE A 6 26.54 -4.70 52.16
CA ILE A 6 26.90 -4.72 50.74
C ILE A 6 25.62 -4.51 49.94
N SER A 7 25.63 -3.62 48.95
CA SER A 7 24.65 -3.69 47.87
C SER A 7 25.34 -3.43 46.54
N LEU A 8 25.46 -4.50 45.75
CA LEU A 8 25.87 -4.48 44.37
C LEU A 8 24.96 -3.55 43.56
N ILE A 9 25.55 -2.59 42.86
CA ILE A 9 24.85 -1.88 41.79
C ILE A 9 24.87 -2.79 40.57
N SER A 10 23.78 -3.53 40.37
CA SER A 10 23.55 -4.30 39.15
C SER A 10 23.27 -3.32 38.01
N PHE A 11 24.21 -3.20 37.08
CA PHE A 11 23.99 -2.54 35.79
C PHE A 11 22.98 -3.37 35.00
N SER A 12 21.71 -3.00 35.14
CA SER A 12 20.64 -3.51 34.29
C SER A 12 20.76 -2.80 32.95
N PHE A 13 21.36 -3.46 31.97
CA PHE A 13 21.21 -3.12 30.56
C PHE A 13 19.71 -3.19 30.23
N PHE A 14 19.02 -2.06 30.27
CA PHE A 14 17.74 -1.93 29.57
C PHE A 14 18.09 -1.88 28.09
N GLY A 15 18.11 -3.05 27.47
CA GLY A 15 17.99 -3.18 26.03
C GLY A 15 16.73 -2.40 25.64
N ILE A 16 16.93 -1.30 24.93
CA ILE A 16 15.87 -0.58 24.25
C ILE A 16 15.44 -1.53 23.13
N ALA A 17 14.51 -2.42 23.43
CA ALA A 17 13.71 -3.05 22.42
C ALA A 17 12.89 -1.93 21.79
N ASN A 18 13.43 -1.33 20.71
CA ASN A 18 12.63 -0.62 19.74
C ASN A 18 11.69 -1.66 19.12
N ALA A 19 10.64 -2.00 19.85
CA ALA A 19 9.45 -2.57 19.27
C ALA A 19 8.87 -1.43 18.42
N SER A 20 9.27 -1.38 17.15
CA SER A 20 8.51 -0.65 16.16
C SER A 20 7.15 -1.32 16.13
N SER A 21 6.18 -0.78 16.86
CA SER A 21 4.78 -1.05 16.62
C SER A 21 4.47 -0.39 15.28
N THR A 22 4.84 -1.07 14.20
CA THR A 22 4.26 -0.84 12.89
C THR A 22 2.80 -1.26 13.08
N GLU A 23 1.96 -0.31 13.46
CA GLU A 23 0.52 -0.51 13.45
C GLU A 23 0.17 -0.85 12.00
N VAL A 24 0.04 -2.15 11.74
CA VAL A 24 -0.39 -2.68 10.45
C VAL A 24 -1.86 -2.34 10.35
N PHE A 25 -2.14 -1.14 9.86
CA PHE A 25 -3.49 -0.77 9.48
C PHE A 25 -3.85 -1.61 8.25
N GLU A 26 -4.58 -2.69 8.50
CA GLU A 26 -5.33 -3.38 7.47
C GLU A 26 -6.42 -2.42 6.98
N LEU A 27 -6.16 -1.78 5.83
CA LEU A 27 -7.22 -1.26 4.98
C LEU A 27 -8.05 -2.46 4.56
N ASN A 28 -9.02 -2.83 5.40
CA ASN A 28 -10.01 -3.83 5.09
C ASN A 28 -10.98 -3.18 4.08
N LEU A 29 -10.53 -3.13 2.82
CA LEU A 29 -11.36 -2.75 1.68
C LEU A 29 -12.22 -3.97 1.32
N ASP A 30 -13.13 -4.32 2.22
CA ASP A 30 -14.15 -5.33 1.99
C ASP A 30 -15.30 -4.67 1.21
N THR A 31 -14.97 -4.13 0.03
CA THR A 31 -15.99 -3.74 -0.93
C THR A 31 -16.40 -5.00 -1.66
N GLN A 32 -17.51 -5.58 -1.16
CA GLN A 32 -18.32 -6.61 -1.78
C GLN A 32 -18.00 -6.80 -3.27
N ALA A 33 -17.31 -7.90 -3.58
CA ALA A 33 -17.17 -8.39 -4.94
C ALA A 33 -18.57 -8.76 -5.46
N ALA A 34 -19.30 -7.77 -5.97
CA ALA A 34 -20.52 -7.98 -6.71
C ALA A 34 -20.14 -8.72 -8.00
N SER A 35 -20.39 -10.03 -7.98
CA SER A 35 -20.12 -10.98 -9.05
C SER A 35 -21.06 -10.72 -10.24
N VAL A 36 -20.72 -9.74 -11.06
CA VAL A 36 -21.36 -9.52 -12.37
C VAL A 36 -20.97 -10.68 -13.30
N PRO A 37 -21.89 -11.24 -14.12
CA PRO A 37 -21.54 -12.23 -15.14
C PRO A 37 -20.48 -11.65 -16.09
N GLY A 38 -19.30 -12.26 -16.13
CA GLY A 38 -18.09 -11.71 -16.77
C GLY A 38 -16.98 -11.30 -15.80
N GLY A 39 -17.27 -11.35 -14.49
CA GLY A 39 -16.40 -11.34 -13.32
C GLY A 39 -15.34 -10.23 -13.29
N VAL A 40 -15.52 -9.23 -12.44
CA VAL A 40 -14.45 -8.29 -12.10
C VAL A 40 -13.97 -8.63 -10.70
N THR A 41 -12.65 -8.75 -10.54
CA THR A 41 -11.99 -9.03 -9.27
C THR A 41 -11.06 -7.89 -8.93
N ASP A 42 -11.20 -7.36 -7.72
CA ASP A 42 -10.34 -6.31 -7.21
C ASP A 42 -9.10 -6.90 -6.54
N ALA A 43 -7.96 -6.32 -6.84
CA ALA A 43 -6.68 -6.69 -6.27
C ALA A 43 -6.02 -5.46 -5.64
N THR A 44 -5.92 -5.48 -4.32
CA THR A 44 -5.39 -4.37 -3.53
C THR A 44 -3.88 -4.48 -3.36
N LEU A 45 -3.19 -3.39 -3.65
CA LEU A 45 -1.76 -3.20 -3.47
C LEU A 45 -1.52 -2.18 -2.35
N VAL A 46 -0.53 -2.45 -1.51
CA VAL A 46 -0.07 -1.49 -0.51
C VAL A 46 1.06 -0.68 -1.09
N CYS A 47 0.95 0.64 -0.99
CA CYS A 47 1.89 1.56 -1.57
C CYS A 47 2.74 2.24 -0.48
N SER A 48 4.04 2.18 -0.66
CA SER A 48 5.01 2.88 0.17
C SER A 48 5.56 4.08 -0.59
N PRO A 49 5.62 5.26 0.05
CA PRO A 49 6.33 6.42 -0.49
C PRO A 49 7.75 6.07 -0.90
N ALA A 50 8.14 6.45 -2.12
CA ALA A 50 9.52 6.31 -2.58
C ALA A 50 10.45 7.36 -1.94
N ASN A 51 9.86 8.44 -1.40
CA ASN A 51 10.52 9.48 -0.61
C ASN A 51 9.88 9.55 0.78
N HIS A 52 10.59 10.07 1.78
CA HIS A 52 10.15 10.11 3.19
C HIS A 52 8.92 11.02 3.41
N PHE A 53 7.72 10.54 3.04
CA PHE A 53 6.45 11.15 3.42
C PHE A 53 5.88 10.37 4.61
N VAL A 54 5.89 11.00 5.77
CA VAL A 54 5.28 10.46 6.99
C VAL A 54 3.84 10.99 7.08
N GLY A 55 2.92 10.16 7.57
CA GLY A 55 1.56 10.61 7.92
C GLY A 55 0.46 10.40 6.88
N VAL A 56 0.76 9.74 5.74
CA VAL A 56 -0.26 9.33 4.76
C VAL A 56 -0.05 7.87 4.37
N ALA A 57 -1.11 7.06 4.53
CA ALA A 57 -1.20 5.71 4.02
C ALA A 57 -1.70 5.73 2.57
N TRP A 58 -0.97 5.02 1.69
CA TRP A 58 -1.32 4.92 0.28
C TRP A 58 -1.69 3.48 -0.08
N GLY A 59 -2.68 3.35 -0.96
CA GLY A 59 -3.10 2.07 -1.53
C GLY A 59 -3.43 2.22 -3.00
N LEU A 60 -3.39 1.12 -3.74
CA LEU A 60 -3.77 1.08 -5.15
C LEU A 60 -4.62 -0.16 -5.37
N VAL A 61 -5.82 0.02 -5.89
CA VAL A 61 -6.70 -1.11 -6.23
C VAL A 61 -6.74 -1.27 -7.74
N ILE A 62 -6.50 -2.49 -8.19
CA ILE A 62 -6.53 -2.88 -9.60
C ILE A 62 -7.75 -3.76 -9.84
N GLN A 63 -8.57 -3.38 -10.80
CA GLN A 63 -9.76 -4.13 -11.19
C GLN A 63 -9.42 -5.02 -12.39
N THR A 64 -9.50 -6.33 -12.20
CA THR A 64 -9.11 -7.34 -13.21
C THR A 64 -10.32 -8.15 -13.68
N GLN A 65 -10.24 -8.77 -14.86
CA GLN A 65 -11.25 -9.74 -15.29
C GLN A 65 -10.98 -11.13 -14.69
N ALA A 66 -12.00 -11.74 -14.11
CA ALA A 66 -11.89 -12.97 -13.30
C ALA A 66 -11.61 -14.26 -14.10
N LEU A 67 -11.87 -14.28 -15.41
CA LEU A 67 -11.86 -15.52 -16.22
C LEU A 67 -10.80 -15.53 -17.34
N ALA A 68 -9.89 -14.55 -17.39
CA ALA A 68 -8.81 -14.52 -18.38
C ALA A 68 -7.47 -14.84 -17.71
N PRO A 69 -6.59 -15.66 -18.33
CA PRO A 69 -5.59 -16.39 -17.54
C PRO A 69 -4.55 -15.53 -16.81
N GLU A 70 -4.21 -14.31 -17.26
CA GLU A 70 -3.06 -13.55 -16.72
C GLU A 70 -3.28 -12.02 -16.64
N TYR A 71 -4.50 -11.64 -16.22
CA TYR A 71 -4.95 -10.30 -15.77
C TYR A 71 -5.10 -9.21 -16.84
N PHE A 72 -6.17 -9.30 -17.62
CA PHE A 72 -6.71 -8.13 -18.32
C PHE A 72 -7.19 -7.11 -17.28
N VAL A 73 -6.59 -5.91 -17.29
CA VAL A 73 -6.98 -4.86 -16.35
C VAL A 73 -8.10 -4.03 -16.97
N LYS A 74 -9.16 -3.80 -16.19
CA LYS A 74 -10.29 -2.94 -16.59
C LYS A 74 -10.16 -1.51 -16.08
N GLY A 75 -9.57 -1.35 -14.90
CA GLY A 75 -9.44 -0.06 -14.25
C GLY A 75 -8.58 -0.14 -13.00
N ALA A 76 -8.32 1.02 -12.42
CA ALA A 76 -7.63 1.13 -11.15
C ALA A 76 -8.00 2.45 -10.45
N TYR A 77 -7.78 2.50 -9.15
CA TYR A 77 -7.87 3.74 -8.39
C TYR A 77 -6.80 3.76 -7.30
N LEU A 78 -6.21 4.94 -7.09
CA LEU A 78 -5.25 5.19 -6.03
C LEU A 78 -6.01 5.73 -4.82
N THR A 79 -5.68 5.25 -3.63
CA THR A 79 -6.30 5.71 -2.38
C THR A 79 -5.24 6.38 -1.51
N SER A 80 -5.60 7.51 -0.91
CA SER A 80 -4.80 8.21 0.08
C SER A 80 -5.60 8.33 1.37
N ARG A 81 -4.97 8.16 2.53
CA ARG A 81 -5.61 8.35 3.83
C ARG A 81 -4.60 8.88 4.84
N GLU A 82 -4.92 9.97 5.50
CA GLU A 82 -4.08 10.51 6.57
C GLU A 82 -4.08 9.57 7.80
N VAL A 83 -2.98 9.54 8.55
CA VAL A 83 -2.77 8.56 9.64
C VAL A 83 -3.29 9.08 10.99
N TYR A 84 -4.52 9.60 11.02
CA TYR A 84 -5.24 9.94 12.27
C TYR A 84 -6.61 9.26 12.32
N PRO A 85 -7.20 9.08 13.53
CA PRO A 85 -8.47 8.40 13.68
C PRO A 85 -9.57 9.06 12.84
N ASN A 86 -10.32 8.25 12.08
CA ASN A 86 -11.40 8.70 11.20
C ASN A 86 -11.00 9.64 10.05
N ALA A 87 -9.70 9.70 9.70
CA ALA A 87 -9.27 10.39 8.49
C ALA A 87 -10.04 9.84 7.27
N PRO A 88 -10.62 10.71 6.43
CA PRO A 88 -11.32 10.28 5.23
C PRO A 88 -10.33 9.65 4.24
N THR A 89 -10.80 8.63 3.52
CA THR A 89 -10.05 8.07 2.40
C THR A 89 -10.36 8.89 1.15
N GLU A 90 -9.34 9.49 0.58
CA GLU A 90 -9.41 10.11 -0.73
C GLU A 90 -9.22 9.03 -1.81
N VAL A 91 -10.02 9.12 -2.88
CA VAL A 91 -9.95 8.20 -4.01
C VAL A 91 -9.62 9.00 -5.26
N ILE A 92 -8.49 8.67 -5.87
CA ILE A 92 -7.97 9.27 -7.09
C ILE A 92 -8.18 8.28 -8.22
N ALA A 93 -9.04 8.64 -9.16
CA ALA A 93 -9.30 7.81 -10.34
C ALA A 93 -8.08 7.80 -11.27
N VAL A 94 -7.56 6.60 -11.56
CA VAL A 94 -6.52 6.41 -12.58
C VAL A 94 -7.12 5.61 -13.74
N ASN A 95 -7.12 6.21 -14.92
CA ASN A 95 -7.75 5.64 -16.10
C ASN A 95 -6.73 4.83 -16.87
N LEU A 96 -7.11 3.62 -17.27
CA LEU A 96 -6.28 2.78 -18.13
C LEU A 96 -6.02 3.51 -19.45
N LYS A 97 -4.76 3.65 -19.82
CA LYS A 97 -4.31 4.22 -21.09
C LYS A 97 -3.96 3.15 -22.09
N GLU A 98 -3.13 2.21 -21.65
CA GLU A 98 -2.65 1.13 -22.49
C GLU A 98 -2.32 -0.08 -21.61
N GLN A 99 -2.39 -1.27 -22.19
CA GLN A 99 -1.90 -2.48 -21.57
C GLN A 99 -1.30 -3.40 -22.62
N THR A 100 -0.28 -4.13 -22.21
CA THR A 100 0.37 -5.20 -22.96
C THR A 100 0.11 -6.52 -22.25
N LEU A 101 0.75 -7.60 -22.67
CA LEU A 101 0.71 -8.86 -21.92
C LEU A 101 1.37 -8.74 -20.54
N LYS A 102 2.40 -7.89 -20.39
CA LYS A 102 3.22 -7.82 -19.17
C LYS A 102 2.95 -6.59 -18.31
N ASN A 103 2.55 -5.48 -18.92
CA ASN A 103 2.37 -4.21 -18.21
C ASN A 103 0.99 -3.61 -18.45
N ALA A 104 0.50 -2.82 -17.50
CA ALA A 104 -0.63 -1.91 -17.69
C ALA A 104 -0.24 -0.50 -17.22
N TYR A 105 -0.69 0.50 -17.96
CA TYR A 105 -0.35 1.90 -17.75
C TYR A 105 -1.61 2.73 -17.55
N PHE A 106 -1.60 3.58 -16.54
CA PHE A 106 -2.74 4.39 -16.15
C PHE A 106 -2.32 5.83 -15.94
N ASP A 107 -3.21 6.76 -16.25
CA ASP A 107 -3.05 8.19 -15.94
C ASP A 107 -4.28 8.72 -15.19
N SER A 108 -4.06 9.66 -14.30
CA SER A 108 -5.12 10.45 -13.67
C SER A 108 -5.15 11.87 -14.24
N ALA A 109 -6.30 12.55 -14.07
CA ALA A 109 -6.41 13.98 -14.32
C ALA A 109 -5.50 14.81 -13.40
N GLU A 110 -5.12 14.25 -12.25
CA GLU A 110 -4.28 14.89 -11.23
C GLU A 110 -2.77 14.72 -11.47
N GLY A 111 -2.38 14.17 -12.61
CA GLY A 111 -0.97 14.04 -13.01
C GLY A 111 -0.22 12.84 -12.41
N TYR A 112 -0.94 11.91 -11.78
CA TYR A 112 -0.40 10.59 -11.43
C TYR A 112 -0.34 9.68 -12.65
N LYS A 113 0.79 8.98 -12.81
CA LYS A 113 1.02 7.93 -13.79
C LYS A 113 1.34 6.63 -13.06
N VAL A 114 0.63 5.56 -13.35
CA VAL A 114 0.82 4.25 -12.73
C VAL A 114 1.31 3.27 -13.77
N THR A 115 2.37 2.53 -13.44
CA THR A 115 2.85 1.39 -14.23
C THR A 115 2.72 0.14 -13.38
N LEU A 116 1.82 -0.76 -13.78
CA LEU A 116 1.64 -2.07 -13.16
C LEU A 116 2.40 -3.12 -13.98
N ASP A 117 3.29 -3.84 -13.33
CA ASP A 117 3.81 -5.12 -13.82
C ASP A 117 2.80 -6.21 -13.46
N LYS A 118 2.18 -6.80 -14.48
CA LYS A 118 1.12 -7.81 -14.33
C LYS A 118 1.65 -9.20 -13.98
N VAL A 119 2.95 -9.45 -14.18
CA VAL A 119 3.60 -10.71 -13.84
C VAL A 119 3.89 -10.75 -12.35
N THR A 120 4.51 -9.69 -11.82
CA THR A 120 4.82 -9.60 -10.38
C THR A 120 3.69 -8.99 -9.56
N PHE A 121 2.72 -8.38 -10.22
CA PHE A 121 1.61 -7.64 -9.61
C PHE A 121 2.10 -6.52 -8.68
N ASN A 122 3.19 -5.86 -9.08
CA ASN A 122 3.75 -4.68 -8.42
C ASN A 122 3.51 -3.46 -9.29
N ALA A 123 3.35 -2.29 -8.69
CA ALA A 123 3.16 -1.06 -9.42
C ALA A 123 4.10 0.06 -8.96
N LYS A 124 4.41 0.96 -9.88
CA LYS A 124 5.11 2.22 -9.61
C LYS A 124 4.19 3.37 -9.94
N VAL A 125 4.05 4.30 -9.01
CA VAL A 125 3.26 5.52 -9.18
C VAL A 125 4.23 6.68 -9.29
N HIS A 126 4.09 7.47 -10.36
CA HIS A 126 4.83 8.71 -10.56
C HIS A 126 3.88 9.89 -10.46
N LYS A 127 4.32 10.99 -9.87
CA LYS A 127 3.63 12.28 -9.92
C LYS A 127 4.58 13.29 -10.55
N ASN A 128 4.15 13.97 -11.60
CA ASN A 128 5.01 14.92 -12.34
C ASN A 128 6.36 14.30 -12.79
N ASN A 129 6.32 13.05 -13.26
CA ASN A 129 7.46 12.23 -13.69
C ASN A 129 8.45 11.81 -12.58
N ASN A 130 8.24 12.21 -11.33
CA ASN A 130 9.03 11.74 -10.20
C ASN A 130 8.41 10.48 -9.60
N LEU A 131 9.23 9.48 -9.26
CA LEU A 131 8.77 8.30 -8.56
C LEU A 131 8.18 8.73 -7.20
N PHE A 132 6.90 8.44 -7.02
CA PHE A 132 6.12 8.86 -5.87
C PHE A 132 5.86 7.69 -4.92
N LEU A 133 5.37 6.56 -5.44
CA LEU A 133 5.07 5.37 -4.65
C LEU A 133 5.59 4.10 -5.33
N ASN A 134 6.00 3.13 -4.51
CA ASN A 134 6.16 1.73 -4.92
C ASN A 134 5.06 0.91 -4.26
N CYS A 135 4.28 0.19 -5.06
CA CYS A 135 3.14 -0.59 -4.62
C CYS A 135 3.39 -2.08 -4.81
N PHE A 136 3.03 -2.88 -3.81
CA PHE A 136 3.30 -4.31 -3.78
C PHE A 136 2.05 -5.07 -3.36
N LYS A 137 1.90 -6.28 -3.90
CA LYS A 137 0.87 -7.21 -3.46
C LYS A 137 1.18 -7.64 -2.02
N ARG A 138 0.19 -7.54 -1.11
CA ARG A 138 0.33 -8.15 0.21
C ARG A 138 0.44 -9.67 0.05
N LYS A 139 1.47 -10.24 0.68
CA LYS A 139 1.64 -11.70 0.79
C LYS A 139 0.78 -12.25 1.91
#